data_AF-A0A1S7PGG0-F1
#
_entry.id   AF-A0A1S7PGG0-F1
#
_cell.length_a   1.000
_cell.length_b   1.000
_cell.length_c   1.000
_cell.angle_alpha   90.00
_cell.angle_beta   90.00
_cell.angle_gamma   90.00
#
_symmetry.space_group_name_H-M   'P 1'
#
loop_
_entity.id
_entity.type
_entity.pdbx_description
1 polymer ?
#
loop_
_entity_poly.entity_id
_entity_poly.type
_entity_poly.pdbx_seq_one_letter_code
_entity_poly.pdbx_strand_id
1 'polypeptide(L)'
;MEKPDDKLVTIATGYGLAETAVTSSFLQAYGIPTIAIPSQSASIFWHYTVAFGGIEIRVAARQLVEAQMLLDSVEQSSETRDAKKSQQLWRGIAAVLVFFFFRFHRLPKASSEPALSRRMAE
;
A
#
# COMPACT_ATOMS: atom_id res chain seq x y z
N MET A 1 -29.22 22.75 27.80
CA MET A 1 -28.15 22.72 26.78
C MET A 1 -27.08 21.78 27.30
N GLU A 2 -27.00 20.58 26.75
CA GLU A 2 -25.99 19.59 27.11
C GLU A 2 -24.61 20.13 26.67
N LYS A 3 -23.64 20.16 27.59
CA LYS A 3 -22.28 20.60 27.24
C LYS A 3 -21.70 19.54 26.31
N PRO A 4 -21.27 19.90 25.09
CA PRO A 4 -20.71 18.90 24.18
C PRO A 4 -19.49 18.28 24.84
N ASP A 5 -19.38 16.94 24.75
CA ASP A 5 -18.25 16.20 25.31
C ASP A 5 -16.96 16.59 24.57
N ASP A 6 -16.20 17.51 25.18
CA ASP A 6 -14.90 17.99 24.73
C ASP A 6 -13.75 17.06 25.14
N LYS A 7 -14.04 15.88 25.71
CA LYS A 7 -13.00 14.91 26.04
C LYS A 7 -12.27 14.49 24.78
N LEU A 8 -10.94 14.55 24.85
CA LEU A 8 -10.09 14.02 23.80
C LEU A 8 -10.04 12.50 23.88
N VAL A 9 -10.33 11.86 22.75
CA VAL A 9 -10.30 10.41 22.58
C VAL A 9 -9.32 10.06 21.47
N THR A 10 -8.60 8.96 21.66
CA THR A 10 -7.64 8.46 20.67
C THR A 10 -8.38 7.76 19.55
N ILE A 11 -8.22 8.24 18.32
CA ILE A 11 -8.81 7.65 17.11
C ILE A 11 -7.83 6.69 16.41
N ALA A 12 -6.53 7.00 16.47
CA ALA A 12 -5.49 6.20 15.84
C ALA A 12 -4.16 6.39 16.56
N THR A 13 -3.26 5.44 16.39
CA THR A 13 -1.88 5.50 16.90
C THR A 13 -0.92 5.26 15.74
N GLY A 14 -0.09 6.25 15.44
CA GLY A 14 0.96 6.15 14.43
C GLY A 14 2.32 5.88 15.06
N TYR A 15 3.20 5.15 14.36
CA TYR A 15 4.56 4.86 14.81
C TYR A 15 5.61 5.64 14.01
N GLY A 16 5.24 6.12 12.83
CA GLY A 16 5.98 7.07 12.01
C GLY A 16 5.49 8.52 12.20
N LEU A 17 6.39 9.47 12.08
CA LEU A 17 6.04 10.89 12.07
C LEU A 17 5.24 11.27 10.81
N ALA A 18 5.63 10.72 9.65
CA ALA A 18 5.01 11.05 8.37
C ALA A 18 3.54 10.58 8.31
N GLU A 19 3.26 9.31 8.62
CA GLU A 19 1.89 8.77 8.65
C GLU A 19 1.01 9.48 9.68
N THR A 20 1.56 9.82 10.85
CA THR A 20 0.84 10.57 11.89
C THR A 20 0.47 11.98 11.42
N ALA A 21 1.41 12.67 10.79
CA ALA A 21 1.20 14.00 10.24
C ALA A 21 0.20 14.00 9.08
N VAL A 22 0.30 13.03 8.17
CA VAL A 22 -0.64 12.86 7.05
C VAL A 22 -2.06 12.61 7.56
N THR A 23 -2.23 11.69 8.51
CA THR A 23 -3.54 11.38 9.10
C THR A 23 -4.13 12.59 9.82
N SER A 24 -3.31 13.31 10.59
CA SER A 24 -3.73 14.55 11.26
C SER A 24 -4.14 15.63 10.27
N SER A 25 -3.36 15.83 9.21
CA SER A 25 -3.63 16.84 8.18
C SER A 25 -4.88 16.50 7.37
N PHE A 26 -5.09 15.21 7.08
CA PHE A 26 -6.29 14.72 6.42
C PHE A 26 -7.55 15.04 7.24
N LEU A 27 -7.59 14.66 8.52
CA LEU A 27 -8.73 14.96 9.39
C LEU A 27 -8.96 16.49 9.54
N GLN A 28 -7.88 17.25 9.70
CA GLN A 28 -7.96 18.72 9.77
C GLN A 28 -8.52 19.36 8.50
N ALA A 29 -8.18 18.82 7.31
CA ALA A 29 -8.71 19.30 6.04
C ALA A 29 -10.23 19.11 5.91
N TYR A 30 -10.80 18.12 6.62
CA TYR A 30 -12.24 17.90 6.72
C TYR A 30 -12.88 18.60 7.93
N GLY A 31 -12.17 19.52 8.59
CA GLY A 31 -12.70 20.32 9.69
C GLY A 31 -12.72 19.61 11.04
N ILE A 32 -11.95 18.52 11.20
CA ILE A 32 -11.79 17.80 12.48
C ILE A 32 -10.42 18.14 13.08
N PRO A 33 -10.36 19.01 14.10
CA PRO A 33 -9.11 19.33 14.77
C PRO A 33 -8.53 18.09 15.45
N THR A 34 -7.22 17.90 15.31
CA THR A 34 -6.50 16.76 15.91
C THR A 34 -5.38 17.25 16.82
N ILE A 35 -5.05 16.43 17.81
CA ILE A 35 -3.84 16.59 18.62
C ILE A 35 -3.04 15.30 18.56
N ALA A 36 -1.76 15.39 18.21
CA ALA A 36 -0.85 14.25 18.15
C ALA A 36 0.10 14.25 19.37
N ILE A 37 0.04 13.24 20.23
CA ILE A 37 0.84 13.16 21.47
C ILE A 37 1.53 11.79 21.56
N PRO A 38 2.84 11.72 21.84
CA PRO A 38 3.77 12.82 22.09
C PRO A 38 4.53 13.24 20.80
N SER A 39 3.89 14.01 19.91
CA SER A 39 4.51 14.38 18.61
C SER A 39 5.81 15.18 18.75
N GLN A 40 5.93 16.03 19.77
CA GLN A 40 7.14 16.81 20.03
C GLN A 40 8.30 15.94 20.51
N SER A 41 8.03 14.96 21.37
CA SER A 41 9.05 14.01 21.81
C SER A 41 9.44 13.07 20.67
N ALA A 42 8.46 12.60 19.90
CA ALA A 42 8.70 11.73 18.76
C ALA A 42 9.47 12.44 17.62
N SER A 43 9.32 13.75 17.44
CA SER A 43 10.08 14.49 16.42
C SER A 43 11.58 14.60 16.73
N ILE A 44 11.94 14.58 18.01
CA ILE A 44 13.34 14.65 18.49
C ILE A 44 13.90 13.24 18.70
N PHE A 45 13.11 12.36 19.32
CA PHE A 45 13.48 11.04 19.78
C PHE A 45 12.65 9.96 19.08
N TRP A 46 12.56 10.02 17.75
CA TRP A 46 11.68 9.14 16.96
C TRP A 46 11.91 7.64 17.20
N HIS A 47 13.13 7.24 17.55
CA HIS A 47 13.48 5.86 17.84
C HIS A 47 12.87 5.35 19.17
N TYR A 48 12.39 6.25 20.04
CA TYR A 48 11.64 5.90 21.25
C TYR A 48 10.13 5.80 21.02
N THR A 49 9.60 6.09 19.82
CA THR A 49 8.16 6.10 19.57
C THR A 49 7.49 4.77 19.96
N VAL A 50 8.14 3.63 19.70
CA VAL A 50 7.63 2.31 20.13
C VAL A 50 7.58 2.19 21.65
N ALA A 51 8.58 2.70 22.37
CA ALA A 51 8.62 2.68 23.83
C ALA A 51 7.54 3.58 24.46
N PHE A 52 7.12 4.64 23.76
CA PHE A 52 6.00 5.49 24.17
C PHE A 52 4.62 4.88 23.86
N GLY A 53 4.56 3.73 23.18
CA GLY A 53 3.31 3.14 22.72
C GLY A 53 2.75 3.81 21.44
N GLY A 54 3.58 4.58 20.73
CA GLY A 54 3.22 5.31 19.52
C GLY A 54 2.88 6.79 19.76
N ILE A 55 2.49 7.46 18.68
CA ILE A 55 1.96 8.82 18.68
C ILE A 55 0.45 8.73 18.51
N GLU A 56 -0.26 9.02 19.59
CA GLU A 56 -1.72 9.02 19.60
C GLU A 56 -2.26 10.24 18.88
N ILE A 57 -3.11 10.01 17.88
CA ILE A 57 -3.92 11.04 17.24
C ILE A 57 -5.24 11.08 18.00
N ARG A 58 -5.53 12.22 18.61
CA ARG A 58 -6.72 12.44 19.42
C ARG A 58 -7.64 13.47 18.78
N VAL A 59 -8.94 13.23 18.90
CA VAL A 59 -10.03 14.12 18.45
C VAL A 59 -11.01 14.35 19.58
N ALA A 60 -11.88 15.36 19.46
CA ALA A 60 -12.99 15.53 20.41
C ALA A 60 -13.96 14.33 20.30
N ALA A 61 -14.46 13.83 21.43
CA ALA A 61 -15.35 12.66 21.47
C ALA A 61 -16.57 12.80 20.55
N ARG A 62 -17.14 14.01 20.46
CA ARG A 62 -18.25 14.31 19.55
C ARG A 62 -17.94 14.10 18.05
N GLN A 63 -16.67 14.17 17.66
CA GLN A 63 -16.19 14.01 16.27
C GLN A 63 -15.63 12.62 15.99
N LEU A 64 -15.61 11.72 16.99
CA LEU A 64 -15.00 10.39 16.84
C LEU A 64 -15.63 9.59 15.68
N VAL A 65 -16.96 9.56 15.62
CA VAL A 65 -17.68 8.78 14.59
C VAL A 65 -17.42 9.34 13.20
N GLU A 66 -17.44 10.67 13.07
CA GLU A 66 -17.15 11.35 11.80
C GLU A 66 -15.71 11.11 11.33
N ALA A 67 -14.74 11.23 12.25
CA ALA A 67 -13.35 10.94 11.96
C ALA A 67 -13.14 9.48 11.52
N GLN A 68 -13.78 8.53 12.20
CA GLN A 68 -13.70 7.11 11.85
C GLN A 68 -14.26 6.86 10.44
N MET A 69 -15.43 7.41 10.12
CA MET A 69 -16.02 7.26 8.79
C MET A 69 -15.11 7.79 7.67
N LEU A 70 -14.43 8.91 7.90
CA LEU A 70 -13.48 9.47 6.93
C LEU A 70 -12.26 8.55 6.75
N LEU A 71 -11.70 8.01 7.83
CA LEU A 71 -10.55 7.10 7.75
C LEU A 71 -10.92 5.78 7.08
N ASP A 72 -12.08 5.20 7.42
CA ASP A 72 -12.58 3.97 6.82
C ASP A 72 -12.82 4.15 5.30
N SER A 73 -13.28 5.33 4.87
CA SER A 73 -13.47 5.63 3.45
C SER A 73 -12.16 5.62 2.65
N VAL A 74 -11.05 6.02 3.28
CA VAL A 74 -9.72 5.98 2.67
C VAL A 74 -9.25 4.54 2.53
N GLU A 75 -9.44 3.71 3.57
CA GLU A 75 -9.06 2.29 3.53
C GLU A 75 -9.85 1.54 2.45
N GLN A 76 -11.16 1.74 2.37
CA GLN A 76 -11.97 1.09 1.32
C GLN A 76 -11.55 1.50 -0.10
N SER A 77 -11.13 2.76 -0.27
CA SER A 77 -10.60 3.25 -1.55
C SER A 77 -9.23 2.65 -1.91
N SER A 78 -8.40 2.36 -0.90
CA SER A 78 -7.07 1.78 -1.09
C SER A 78 -7.18 0.30 -1.48
N GLU A 79 -8.00 -0.48 -0.79
CA GLU A 79 -8.25 -1.90 -1.07
C GLU A 79 -8.74 -2.11 -2.51
N THR A 80 -9.69 -1.28 -2.94
CA THR A 80 -10.23 -1.32 -4.31
C THR A 80 -9.15 -1.03 -5.35
N ARG A 81 -8.26 -0.07 -5.07
CA ARG A 81 -7.14 0.29 -5.96
C ARG A 81 -6.10 -0.83 -6.04
N ASP A 82 -5.76 -1.44 -4.91
CA ASP A 82 -4.73 -2.46 -4.82
C ASP A 82 -5.20 -3.78 -5.44
N ALA A 83 -6.47 -4.14 -5.29
CA ALA A 83 -7.08 -5.26 -6.00
C ALA A 83 -6.99 -5.07 -7.53
N LYS A 84 -7.31 -3.87 -8.02
CA LYS A 84 -7.23 -3.54 -9.46
C LYS A 84 -5.79 -3.58 -9.98
N LYS A 85 -4.83 -3.06 -9.21
CA LYS A 85 -3.40 -3.08 -9.57
C LYS A 85 -2.85 -4.51 -9.62
N SER A 86 -3.20 -5.34 -8.63
CA SER A 86 -2.84 -6.75 -8.58
C SER A 86 -3.37 -7.50 -9.81
N GLN A 87 -4.65 -7.35 -10.13
CA GLN A 87 -5.24 -7.97 -11.33
C GLN A 87 -4.54 -7.57 -12.63
N GLN A 88 -4.12 -6.31 -12.78
CA GLN A 88 -3.37 -5.85 -13.95
C GLN A 88 -1.99 -6.50 -14.07
N LEU A 89 -1.27 -6.67 -12.95
CA LEU A 89 0.02 -7.34 -12.92
C LEU A 89 -0.09 -8.81 -13.30
N TRP A 90 -1.07 -9.53 -12.74
CA TRP A 90 -1.32 -10.94 -13.07
C TRP A 90 -1.70 -11.15 -14.54
N ARG A 91 -2.48 -10.24 -15.13
CA ARG A 91 -2.79 -10.28 -16.57
C ARG A 91 -1.56 -10.10 -17.44
N GLY A 92 -0.62 -9.22 -17.05
CA GLY A 92 0.65 -9.06 -17.74
C GLY A 92 1.50 -10.33 -17.69
N ILE A 93 1.63 -10.94 -16.52
CA ILE A 93 2.37 -12.20 -16.34
C ILE A 93 1.74 -13.32 -17.17
N ALA A 94 0.41 -13.47 -17.12
CA ALA A 94 -0.30 -14.47 -17.91
C ALA A 94 -0.08 -14.29 -19.42
N ALA A 95 -0.11 -13.05 -19.93
CA ALA A 95 0.14 -12.76 -21.33
C ALA A 95 1.57 -13.15 -21.76
N VAL A 96 2.57 -12.89 -20.91
CA VAL A 96 3.97 -13.28 -21.16
C VAL A 96 4.10 -14.81 -21.20
N LEU A 97 3.50 -15.52 -20.25
CA LEU A 97 3.53 -16.99 -20.21
C LEU A 97 2.88 -17.62 -21.44
N VAL A 98 1.72 -17.11 -21.87
CA VAL A 98 1.04 -17.56 -23.10
C VAL A 98 1.92 -17.30 -24.33
N PHE A 99 2.54 -16.11 -24.43
CA PHE A 99 3.45 -15.79 -25.53
C PHE A 99 4.64 -16.75 -25.60
N PHE A 100 5.29 -17.04 -24.47
CA PHE A 100 6.40 -17.98 -24.41
C PHE A 100 5.97 -19.40 -24.78
N PHE A 101 4.82 -19.86 -24.28
CA PHE A 101 4.28 -21.18 -24.60
C PHE A 101 4.03 -21.34 -26.11
N PHE A 102 3.37 -20.35 -26.75
CA PHE A 102 3.16 -20.35 -28.19
C PHE A 102 4.45 -20.28 -29.00
N ARG A 103 5.47 -19.57 -28.51
CA ARG A 103 6.76 -19.47 -29.20
C ARG A 103 7.57 -20.77 -29.10
N PHE A 104 7.49 -21.48 -27.98
CA PHE A 104 8.23 -22.72 -27.74
C PHE A 104 7.61 -23.93 -28.47
N HIS A 105 6.29 -23.92 -28.70
CA HIS A 105 5.60 -25.02 -29.38
C HIS A 105 5.64 -24.97 -30.91
N ARG A 106 6.42 -24.06 -31.51
CA ARG A 106 6.51 -23.85 -32.97
C ARG A 106 7.85 -24.30 -33.57
N LEU A 107 8.30 -25.52 -33.27
CA LEU A 107 9.41 -26.16 -34.00
C LEU A 107 8.86 -27.26 -34.93
N PRO A 108 8.90 -27.08 -36.26
CA PRO A 108 8.61 -28.17 -37.17
C PRO A 108 9.76 -29.20 -37.13
N LYS A 109 9.33 -30.45 -37.07
CA LYS A 109 10.08 -31.71 -36.96
C LYS A 109 11.25 -31.76 -37.96
N ALA A 110 12.47 -31.90 -37.45
CA ALA A 110 13.64 -32.23 -38.27
C ALA A 110 13.51 -33.66 -38.82
N SER A 111 13.59 -33.83 -40.15
CA SER A 111 13.77 -35.13 -40.80
C SER A 111 15.23 -35.29 -41.24
N SER A 112 15.95 -36.08 -40.46
CA SER A 112 16.94 -37.12 -40.85
C SER A 112 17.74 -36.95 -42.18
N GLU A 113 19.03 -36.64 -42.03
CA GLU A 113 20.30 -37.23 -42.60
C GLU A 113 20.26 -38.28 -43.76
N PRO A 114 21.40 -38.63 -44.47
CA PRO A 114 22.83 -38.35 -44.17
C PRO A 114 23.83 -38.10 -45.36
N ALA A 115 25.06 -37.71 -44.99
CA ALA A 115 26.40 -38.13 -45.47
C ALA A 115 26.90 -37.93 -46.92
N LEU A 116 28.23 -37.72 -46.96
CA LEU A 116 29.19 -37.93 -48.05
C LEU A 116 29.28 -36.87 -49.17
N SER A 117 30.13 -35.87 -48.96
CA SER A 117 31.25 -35.68 -49.90
C SER A 117 32.37 -34.89 -49.22
N ARG A 118 33.11 -35.61 -48.38
CA ARG A 118 34.34 -35.18 -47.75
C ARG A 118 35.40 -35.19 -48.85
N ARG A 119 35.86 -34.00 -49.20
CA ARG A 119 37.14 -33.67 -49.84
C ARG A 119 38.15 -34.83 -49.89
N MET A 120 38.33 -35.41 -51.09
CA MET A 120 39.56 -36.09 -51.52
C MET A 120 39.67 -35.94 -53.04
N ALA A 121 40.59 -35.07 -53.46
CA ALA A 121 41.27 -34.93 -54.76
C ALA A 121 41.90 -33.52 -54.67
N GLU A 122 43.12 -33.44 -54.14
CA GLU A 122 44.36 -33.36 -54.95
C GLU A 122 44.43 -32.08 -55.77
#